data_AF-A0A6D2IN45-F1
#
_entry.id   AF-A0A6D2IN45-F1
#
_cell.length_a   1.000
_cell.length_b   1.000
_cell.length_c   1.000
_cell.angle_alpha   90.00
_cell.angle_beta   90.00
_cell.angle_gamma   90.00
#
_symmetry.space_group_name_H-M   'P 1'
#
loop_
_entity.id
_entity.type
_entity.pdbx_description
1 polymer ?
#
loop_
_entity_poly.entity_id
_entity_poly.type
_entity_poly.pdbx_seq_one_letter_code
_entity_poly.pdbx_strand_id
1 'polypeptide(L)'
;MLGPGSGHGRVSKYFDLSKVETGVFWNMAECPIPEGMDITTLVGNITKSLKAEGFNGRITVYAYDHISHEERSYNDANVIASRLHSGDADANLRLTISSFLCWALRRPAPANIMVIVKDITVHSGIIRAFDRVTRKRYNCMVAQQVESREPFDDSIDKAWLWDHLAFGKPALSPPLTSSSTSHSQGDKSMQTQFMELKLKEISSDEADG
;
A
#
# COMPACT_ATOMS: atom_id res chain seq x y z
N MET A 1 -31.26 1.97 -11.57
CA MET A 1 -30.23 1.05 -12.09
C MET A 1 -28.90 1.78 -12.07
N LEU A 2 -27.98 1.38 -11.19
CA LEU A 2 -26.62 1.90 -11.15
C LEU A 2 -25.73 0.82 -11.78
N GLY A 3 -25.03 1.16 -12.85
CA GLY A 3 -24.10 0.25 -13.53
C GLY A 3 -22.86 -0.05 -12.67
N PRO A 4 -22.10 -1.10 -13.00
CA PRO A 4 -20.93 -1.48 -12.23
C PRO A 4 -19.82 -0.45 -12.48
N GLY A 5 -19.55 0.36 -11.46
CA GLY A 5 -18.39 1.25 -11.44
C GLY A 5 -17.13 0.38 -11.40
N SER A 6 -16.43 0.33 -12.52
CA SER A 6 -15.06 -0.16 -12.61
C SER A 6 -14.21 0.64 -11.60
N GLY A 7 -13.77 -0.02 -10.54
CA GLY A 7 -12.91 0.53 -9.49
C GLY A 7 -11.53 0.90 -10.04
N HIS A 8 -11.46 2.01 -10.77
CA HIS A 8 -10.23 2.77 -10.90
C HIS A 8 -10.02 3.48 -9.56
N GLY A 9 -8.81 3.35 -9.00
CA GLY A 9 -8.46 3.72 -7.63
C GLY A 9 -9.15 4.97 -7.08
N ARG A 10 -9.48 4.93 -5.78
CA ARG A 10 -10.18 5.97 -5.02
C ARG A 10 -9.48 7.35 -5.02
N VAL A 11 -8.37 7.48 -5.74
CA VAL A 11 -7.78 8.75 -6.16
C VAL A 11 -8.69 9.43 -7.19
N SER A 12 -9.81 9.99 -6.71
CA SER A 12 -10.62 10.89 -7.52
C SER A 12 -9.83 12.19 -7.78
N LYS A 13 -9.19 12.27 -8.96
CA LYS A 13 -9.40 13.27 -10.01
C LYS A 13 -9.29 14.79 -9.69
N TYR A 14 -9.07 15.23 -8.45
CA TYR A 14 -9.22 16.65 -8.07
C TYR A 14 -8.25 17.21 -7.01
N PHE A 15 -7.24 16.46 -6.56
CA PHE A 15 -6.32 16.99 -5.54
C PHE A 15 -4.86 16.93 -6.00
N ASP A 16 -4.22 18.10 -5.98
CA ASP A 16 -2.78 18.24 -6.02
C ASP A 16 -2.20 17.64 -4.73
N LEU A 17 -1.77 16.37 -4.81
CA LEU A 17 -1.15 15.64 -3.70
C LEU A 17 0.12 16.34 -3.17
N SER A 18 0.68 17.32 -3.90
CA SER A 18 1.81 18.12 -3.41
C SER A 18 1.48 19.04 -2.24
N LYS A 19 0.19 19.21 -1.92
CA LYS A 19 -0.26 19.98 -0.75
C LYS A 19 -0.94 19.12 0.31
N VAL A 20 -1.09 17.81 0.08
CA VAL A 20 -1.77 16.90 1.01
C VAL A 20 -0.76 16.37 2.03
N GLU A 21 -1.03 16.62 3.31
CA GLU A 21 -0.17 16.18 4.41
C GLU A 21 -0.25 14.66 4.59
N THR A 22 0.91 14.02 4.81
CA THR A 22 1.03 12.60 5.08
C THR A 22 1.54 12.38 6.51
N GLY A 23 0.73 11.71 7.33
CA GLY A 23 1.16 11.19 8.63
C GLY A 23 1.66 9.75 8.48
N VAL A 24 2.91 9.48 8.85
CA VAL A 24 3.52 8.14 8.85
C VAL A 24 3.60 7.65 10.29
N PHE A 25 3.00 6.50 10.59
CA PHE A 25 2.91 5.92 11.92
C PHE A 25 3.65 4.59 11.95
N TRP A 26 4.82 4.59 12.56
CA TRP A 26 5.82 3.55 12.40
C TRP A 26 6.05 2.78 13.69
N ASN A 27 5.67 1.50 13.69
CA ASN A 27 5.96 0.58 14.79
C ASN A 27 7.36 -0.03 14.61
N MET A 28 8.35 0.49 15.34
CA MET A 28 9.76 0.07 15.20
C MET A 28 10.03 -1.31 15.79
N ALA A 29 9.21 -1.79 16.72
CA ALA A 29 9.32 -3.16 17.22
C ALA A 29 8.97 -4.20 16.15
N GLU A 30 8.10 -3.82 15.22
CA GLU A 30 7.68 -4.68 14.11
C GLU A 30 8.54 -4.49 12.86
N CYS A 31 8.92 -3.24 12.57
CA CYS A 31 9.75 -2.87 11.43
C CYS A 31 10.95 -2.04 11.92
N PRO A 32 12.02 -2.65 12.43
CA PRO A 32 13.18 -1.91 12.93
C PRO A 32 13.96 -1.22 11.81
N ILE A 33 14.83 -0.28 12.19
CA ILE A 33 15.83 0.31 11.27
C ILE A 33 16.70 -0.83 10.71
N PRO A 34 16.90 -0.92 9.38
CA PRO A 34 17.81 -1.89 8.79
C PRO A 34 19.23 -1.78 9.35
N GLU A 35 19.92 -2.92 9.46
CA GLU A 35 21.28 -2.97 9.99
C GLU A 35 22.23 -2.04 9.19
N GLY A 36 23.03 -1.25 9.91
CA GLY A 36 23.99 -0.32 9.32
C GLY A 36 23.38 0.97 8.74
N MET A 37 22.06 1.18 8.87
CA MET A 37 21.39 2.41 8.46
C MET A 37 21.13 3.33 9.66
N ASP A 38 21.36 4.62 9.51
CA ASP A 38 20.95 5.62 10.51
C ASP A 38 19.51 6.12 10.23
N ILE A 39 18.86 6.64 11.27
CA ILE A 39 17.47 7.11 11.19
C ILE A 39 17.27 8.26 10.21
N THR A 40 18.26 9.15 10.05
CA THR A 40 18.15 10.29 9.13
C THR A 40 18.12 9.79 7.69
N THR A 41 19.02 8.85 7.35
CA THR A 41 19.04 8.18 6.04
C THR A 41 17.72 7.44 5.78
N LEU A 42 17.23 6.69 6.77
CA LEU A 42 15.97 5.95 6.65
C LEU A 42 14.77 6.88 6.38
N VAL A 43 14.62 7.95 7.17
CA VAL A 43 13.52 8.93 7.00
C VAL A 43 13.63 9.65 5.67
N GLY A 44 14.86 9.96 5.22
CA GLY A 44 15.14 10.48 3.88
C GLY A 44 14.66 9.54 2.79
N ASN A 45 14.90 8.23 2.93
CA ASN A 45 14.46 7.20 1.98
C ASN A 45 12.94 7.03 1.97
N ILE A 46 12.29 6.97 3.13
CA ILE A 46 10.81 6.95 3.25
C ILE A 46 10.22 8.17 2.52
N THR A 47 10.75 9.35 2.81
CA THR A 47 10.32 10.61 2.17
C THR A 47 10.51 10.58 0.66
N LYS A 48 11.66 10.11 0.19
CA LYS A 48 11.98 9.97 -1.24
C LYS A 48 11.02 9.04 -1.94
N SER A 49 10.73 7.88 -1.35
CA SER A 49 9.80 6.89 -1.92
C SER A 49 8.37 7.44 -2.01
N LEU A 50 7.87 8.06 -0.94
CA LEU A 50 6.53 8.70 -0.94
C LEU A 50 6.42 9.80 -2.01
N LYS A 51 7.43 10.65 -2.16
CA LYS A 51 7.47 11.70 -3.17
C LYS A 51 7.50 11.15 -4.59
N ALA A 52 8.24 10.06 -4.83
CA ALA A 52 8.27 9.39 -6.13
C ALA A 52 6.87 8.88 -6.55
N GLU A 53 6.02 8.54 -5.58
CA GLU A 53 4.63 8.14 -5.79
C GLU A 53 3.63 9.30 -5.84
N GLY A 54 4.11 10.55 -5.81
CA GLY A 54 3.31 11.76 -5.92
C GLY A 54 2.86 12.38 -4.58
N PHE A 55 3.18 11.77 -3.44
CA PHE A 55 2.85 12.31 -2.12
C PHE A 55 3.86 13.41 -1.72
N ASN A 56 3.74 14.56 -2.39
CA ASN A 56 4.74 15.63 -2.31
C ASN A 56 4.49 16.65 -1.19
N GLY A 57 3.37 16.55 -0.47
CA GLY A 57 3.06 17.42 0.68
C GLY A 57 3.96 17.18 1.89
N ARG A 58 3.65 17.88 2.99
CA ARG A 58 4.40 17.71 4.25
C ARG A 58 4.26 16.26 4.73
N ILE A 59 5.40 15.63 5.00
CA ILE A 59 5.47 14.28 5.59
C ILE A 59 5.91 14.44 7.04
N THR A 60 5.14 13.89 7.97
CA THR A 60 5.50 13.84 9.40
C THR A 60 5.59 12.39 9.84
N VAL A 61 6.74 12.00 10.40
CA VAL A 61 6.98 10.63 10.87
C VAL A 61 6.80 10.57 12.38
N TYR A 62 5.90 9.69 12.82
CA TYR A 62 5.66 9.32 14.21
C TYR A 62 6.22 7.92 14.42
N ALA A 63 7.28 7.81 15.20
CA ALA A 63 7.96 6.53 15.44
C ALA A 63 7.66 6.02 16.86
N TYR A 64 7.34 4.74 16.97
CA TYR A 64 7.10 4.07 18.25
C TYR A 64 8.23 3.12 18.52
N ASP A 65 9.00 3.37 19.59
CA ASP A 65 10.19 2.61 19.93
C ASP A 65 10.21 2.19 21.41
N HIS A 66 10.90 1.10 21.72
CA HIS A 66 11.05 0.54 23.07
C HIS A 66 12.06 1.29 23.96
N ILE A 67 12.43 2.52 23.59
CA ILE A 67 13.40 3.43 24.23
C ILE A 67 14.75 3.42 23.51
N SER A 68 14.94 4.36 22.60
CA SER A 68 16.27 4.84 22.21
C SER A 68 16.69 6.02 23.10
N HIS A 69 17.87 5.96 23.69
CA HIS A 69 18.60 7.12 24.25
C HIS A 69 19.14 8.05 23.14
N GLU A 70 18.37 8.22 22.07
CA GLU A 70 18.78 8.88 20.81
C GLU A 70 17.90 10.08 20.47
N GLU A 71 17.29 10.75 21.46
CA GLU A 71 16.41 11.92 21.24
C GLU A 71 17.02 12.95 20.27
N ARG A 72 18.35 13.10 20.28
CA ARG A 72 19.07 13.95 19.33
C ARG A 72 18.92 13.46 17.88
N SER A 73 19.13 12.18 17.60
CA SER A 73 19.00 11.59 16.26
C SER A 73 17.57 11.69 15.71
N TYR A 74 16.54 11.52 16.55
CA TYR A 74 15.15 11.71 16.13
C TYR A 74 14.83 13.17 15.79
N ASN A 75 15.31 14.10 16.61
CA ASN A 75 15.14 15.54 16.35
C ASN A 75 15.84 15.96 15.06
N ASP A 76 17.08 15.52 14.83
CA ASP A 76 17.84 15.80 13.61
C ASP A 76 17.13 15.22 12.36
N ALA A 77 16.50 14.07 12.50
CA ALA A 77 15.68 13.43 11.45
C ALA A 77 14.24 13.97 11.33
N ASN A 78 13.83 14.94 12.16
CA ASN A 78 12.46 15.46 12.26
C ASN A 78 11.39 14.37 12.52
N VAL A 79 11.72 13.42 13.39
CA VAL A 79 10.82 12.34 13.81
C VAL A 79 10.24 12.62 15.18
N ILE A 80 8.94 12.44 15.32
CA ILE A 80 8.23 12.52 16.61
C ILE A 80 8.21 11.13 17.23
N ALA A 81 9.12 10.88 18.17
CA ALA A 81 9.21 9.59 18.85
C ALA A 81 8.20 9.48 20.00
N SER A 82 7.68 8.27 20.23
CA SER A 82 6.86 7.91 21.39
C SER A 82 7.23 6.52 21.88
N ARG A 83 7.12 6.31 23.19
CA ARG A 83 7.57 5.07 23.83
C ARG A 83 6.53 3.95 23.66
N LEU A 84 6.99 2.77 23.23
CA LEU A 84 6.24 1.53 23.26
C LEU A 84 6.15 0.94 24.67
N HIS A 85 5.08 0.22 24.93
CA HIS A 85 4.89 -0.60 26.13
C HIS A 85 5.73 -1.87 26.03
N SER A 86 6.70 -2.03 26.91
CA SER A 86 7.60 -3.19 26.94
C SER A 86 6.81 -4.49 27.14
N GLY A 87 7.00 -5.45 26.24
CA GLY A 87 6.37 -6.78 26.33
C GLY A 87 4.86 -6.83 26.08
N ASP A 88 4.22 -5.73 25.67
CA ASP A 88 2.77 -5.67 25.44
C ASP A 88 2.46 -5.29 23.99
N ALA A 89 2.45 -6.30 23.11
CA ALA A 89 2.15 -6.12 21.69
C ALA A 89 0.75 -5.52 21.45
N ASP A 90 -0.23 -5.89 22.26
CA ASP A 90 -1.60 -5.38 22.13
C ASP A 90 -1.70 -3.90 22.51
N ALA A 91 -1.01 -3.47 23.56
CA ALA A 91 -0.92 -2.05 23.91
C ALA A 91 -0.20 -1.25 22.83
N ASN A 92 0.85 -1.81 22.23
CA ASN A 92 1.57 -1.18 21.13
C ASN A 92 0.72 -1.04 19.87
N LEU A 93 -0.06 -2.07 19.53
CA LEU A 93 -1.04 -1.99 18.45
C LEU A 93 -2.11 -0.91 18.74
N ARG A 94 -2.64 -0.87 19.97
CA ARG A 94 -3.59 0.18 20.39
C ARG A 94 -2.97 1.57 20.34
N LEU A 95 -1.69 1.71 20.68
CA LEU A 95 -0.96 2.97 20.58
C LEU A 95 -0.88 3.44 19.13
N THR A 96 -0.50 2.57 18.19
CA THR A 96 -0.45 2.90 16.76
C THR A 96 -1.83 3.32 16.24
N ILE A 97 -2.87 2.53 16.51
CA ILE A 97 -4.24 2.83 16.07
C ILE A 97 -4.75 4.16 16.65
N SER A 98 -4.62 4.33 17.97
CA SER A 98 -5.08 5.54 18.65
C SER A 98 -4.35 6.77 18.16
N SER A 99 -3.05 6.66 17.89
CA SER A 99 -2.23 7.78 17.44
C SER A 99 -2.67 8.30 16.08
N PHE A 100 -2.85 7.44 15.07
CA PHE A 100 -3.26 7.93 13.75
C PHE A 100 -4.71 8.40 13.73
N LEU A 101 -5.59 7.79 14.54
CA LEU A 101 -6.97 8.27 14.68
C LEU A 101 -7.02 9.64 15.36
N CYS A 102 -6.25 9.85 16.43
CA CYS A 102 -6.12 11.15 17.09
C CYS A 102 -5.50 12.20 16.15
N TRP A 103 -4.50 11.81 15.36
CA TRP A 103 -3.93 12.68 14.34
C TRP A 103 -4.97 13.08 13.29
N ALA A 104 -5.75 12.12 12.78
CA ALA A 104 -6.83 12.38 11.81
C ALA A 104 -7.88 13.34 12.36
N LEU A 105 -8.20 13.29 13.66
CA LEU A 105 -9.10 14.28 14.29
C LEU A 105 -8.55 15.72 14.25
N ARG A 106 -7.23 15.90 14.28
CA ARG A 106 -6.56 17.21 14.26
C ARG A 106 -6.16 17.67 12.85
N ARG A 107 -6.18 16.77 11.88
CA ARG A 107 -5.82 16.98 10.48
C ARG A 107 -6.97 16.48 9.60
N PRO A 108 -8.02 17.30 9.36
CA PRO A 108 -9.16 16.90 8.55
C PRO A 108 -8.72 16.61 7.11
N ALA A 109 -9.43 15.69 6.44
CA ALA A 109 -9.19 15.39 5.03
C ALA A 109 -9.33 16.64 4.13
N PRO A 110 -8.58 16.72 3.00
CA PRO A 110 -7.72 15.67 2.44
C PRO A 110 -6.40 15.51 3.21
N ALA A 111 -6.06 14.26 3.54
CA ALA A 111 -4.83 13.88 4.23
C ALA A 111 -4.52 12.40 3.96
N ASN A 112 -3.25 12.03 4.00
CA ASN A 112 -2.80 10.64 3.84
C ASN A 112 -2.35 10.07 5.18
N ILE A 113 -2.66 8.80 5.42
CA ILE A 113 -2.21 8.05 6.58
C ILE A 113 -1.42 6.87 6.08
N MET A 114 -0.19 6.71 6.56
CA MET A 114 0.63 5.54 6.30
C MET A 114 0.93 4.82 7.61
N VAL A 115 0.74 3.51 7.65
CA VAL A 115 1.13 2.68 8.79
C VAL A 115 2.24 1.73 8.38
N ILE A 116 3.29 1.62 9.21
CA ILE A 116 4.42 0.70 9.00
C ILE A 116 4.39 -0.35 10.11
N VAL A 117 4.09 -1.59 9.73
CA VAL A 117 3.86 -2.76 10.61
C VAL A 117 4.38 -4.02 9.92
N LYS A 118 4.61 -5.12 10.66
CA LYS A 118 5.23 -6.32 10.10
C LYS A 118 4.39 -7.01 9.03
N ASP A 119 3.10 -7.18 9.33
CA ASP A 119 2.11 -7.83 8.46
C ASP A 119 0.74 -7.23 8.78
N ILE A 120 0.12 -6.55 7.81
CA ILE A 120 -1.18 -5.91 8.04
C ILE A 120 -2.32 -6.91 8.24
N THR A 121 -2.18 -8.13 7.72
CA THR A 121 -3.27 -9.12 7.69
C THR A 121 -3.62 -9.65 9.09
N VAL A 122 -2.64 -9.66 10.00
CA VAL A 122 -2.85 -10.04 11.40
C VAL A 122 -3.41 -8.88 12.25
N HIS A 123 -3.39 -7.65 11.73
CA HIS A 123 -3.79 -6.44 12.45
C HIS A 123 -5.18 -5.94 12.05
N SER A 124 -6.21 -6.75 12.30
CA SER A 124 -7.61 -6.41 11.96
C SER A 124 -8.09 -5.07 12.55
N GLY A 125 -7.51 -4.63 13.68
CA GLY A 125 -7.80 -3.32 14.27
C GLY A 125 -7.36 -2.14 13.40
N ILE A 126 -6.24 -2.26 12.68
CA ILE A 126 -5.77 -1.22 11.76
C ILE A 126 -6.69 -1.17 10.52
N ILE A 127 -7.03 -2.32 9.94
CA ILE A 127 -7.96 -2.39 8.79
C ILE A 127 -9.31 -1.75 9.12
N ARG A 128 -9.94 -2.10 10.25
CA ARG A 128 -11.20 -1.49 10.68
C ARG A 128 -11.10 0.03 10.90
N ALA A 129 -9.94 0.50 11.34
CA ALA A 129 -9.68 1.91 11.53
C ALA A 129 -9.45 2.63 10.19
N PHE A 130 -8.74 2.01 9.24
CA PHE A 130 -8.62 2.46 7.84
C PHE A 130 -9.99 2.60 7.20
N ASP A 131 -10.84 1.57 7.23
CA ASP A 131 -12.23 1.62 6.77
C ASP A 131 -12.99 2.86 7.26
N ARG A 132 -12.76 3.26 8.52
CA ARG A 132 -13.43 4.40 9.14
C ARG A 132 -12.90 5.74 8.62
N VAL A 133 -11.59 5.87 8.41
CA VAL A 133 -11.00 7.11 7.89
C VAL A 133 -11.15 7.22 6.37
N THR A 134 -11.14 6.13 5.60
CA THR A 134 -11.35 6.20 4.15
C THR A 134 -12.78 6.65 3.80
N ARG A 135 -13.77 6.36 4.65
CA ARG A 135 -15.13 6.97 4.57
C ARG A 135 -15.14 8.49 4.75
N LYS A 136 -14.09 9.06 5.34
CA LYS A 136 -13.88 10.51 5.49
C LYS A 136 -12.89 11.06 4.44
N ARG A 137 -12.60 10.32 3.38
CA ARG A 137 -11.72 10.71 2.26
C ARG A 137 -10.23 10.87 2.63
N TYR A 138 -9.75 10.10 3.60
CA TYR A 138 -8.32 9.89 3.77
C TYR A 138 -7.83 8.84 2.77
N ASN A 139 -6.60 8.99 2.29
CA ASN A 139 -5.91 7.90 1.62
C ASN A 139 -5.13 7.09 2.67
N CYS A 140 -5.25 5.77 2.64
CA CYS A 140 -4.57 4.90 3.60
C CYS A 140 -3.52 4.05 2.89
N MET A 141 -2.34 3.99 3.50
CA MET A 141 -1.17 3.33 2.94
C MET A 141 -0.53 2.42 3.98
N VAL A 142 0.16 1.38 3.50
CA VAL A 142 0.88 0.45 4.36
C VAL A 142 2.29 0.18 3.85
N ALA A 143 3.24 -0.01 4.76
CA ALA A 143 4.47 -0.74 4.46
C ALA A 143 4.64 -1.90 5.42
N GLN A 144 5.03 -3.05 4.88
CA GLN A 144 5.12 -4.28 5.65
C GLN A 144 6.29 -5.18 5.23
N GLN A 145 6.80 -5.98 6.17
CA GLN A 145 7.91 -6.90 5.90
C GLN A 145 7.48 -8.08 5.04
N VAL A 146 6.24 -8.54 5.21
CA VAL A 146 5.72 -9.71 4.50
C VAL A 146 5.18 -9.30 3.14
N GLU A 147 5.58 -10.00 2.08
CA GLU A 147 4.93 -9.84 0.78
C GLU A 147 3.52 -10.42 0.84
N SER A 148 2.51 -9.59 0.53
CA SER A 148 1.13 -10.06 0.53
C SER A 148 0.93 -11.02 -0.63
N ARG A 149 0.50 -12.25 -0.33
CA ARG A 149 0.11 -13.24 -1.35
C ARG A 149 -1.29 -12.98 -1.88
N GLU A 150 -2.11 -12.30 -1.09
CA GLU A 150 -3.48 -11.93 -1.41
C GLU A 150 -3.58 -10.45 -1.75
N PRO A 151 -4.59 -10.02 -2.52
CA PRO A 151 -4.89 -8.61 -2.70
C PRO A 151 -5.10 -7.90 -1.36
N PHE A 152 -4.67 -6.65 -1.25
CA PHE A 152 -4.95 -5.82 -0.08
C PHE A 152 -6.44 -5.50 0.02
N ASP A 153 -6.89 -5.23 1.25
CA ASP A 153 -8.22 -4.73 1.54
C ASP A 153 -8.51 -3.41 0.80
N ASP A 154 -9.76 -3.19 0.36
CA ASP A 154 -10.21 -2.00 -0.39
C ASP A 154 -10.03 -0.68 0.38
N SER A 155 -9.75 -0.75 1.68
CA SER A 155 -9.38 0.40 2.51
C SER A 155 -7.93 0.86 2.33
N ILE A 156 -7.07 0.06 1.68
CA ILE A 156 -5.65 0.35 1.43
C ILE A 156 -5.47 0.83 -0.01
N ASP A 157 -5.10 2.10 -0.17
CA ASP A 157 -4.89 2.72 -1.48
C ASP A 157 -3.51 2.42 -2.07
N LYS A 158 -2.50 2.18 -1.23
CA LYS A 158 -1.13 1.90 -1.68
C LYS A 158 -0.31 1.12 -0.66
N ALA A 159 0.59 0.26 -1.15
CA ALA A 159 1.39 -0.61 -0.31
C ALA A 159 2.87 -0.65 -0.73
N TRP A 160 3.74 -0.89 0.24
CA TRP A 160 5.18 -1.12 0.05
C TRP A 160 5.62 -2.38 0.79
N LEU A 161 6.68 -3.03 0.28
CA LEU A 161 7.54 -3.83 1.15
C LEU A 161 8.36 -2.88 2.04
N TRP A 162 8.53 -3.23 3.31
CA TRP A 162 9.30 -2.42 4.27
C TRP A 162 10.71 -2.16 3.74
N ASP A 163 11.38 -3.20 3.25
CA ASP A 163 12.72 -3.07 2.65
C ASP A 163 12.70 -2.10 1.45
N HIS A 164 11.68 -2.16 0.60
CA HIS A 164 11.59 -1.24 -0.52
C HIS A 164 11.49 0.21 -0.03
N LEU A 165 10.58 0.48 0.90
CA LEU A 165 10.41 1.80 1.47
C LEU A 165 11.69 2.29 2.16
N ALA A 166 12.32 1.44 2.98
CA ALA A 166 13.51 1.77 3.76
C ALA A 166 14.72 2.13 2.89
N PHE A 167 14.80 1.59 1.68
CA PHE A 167 15.84 1.90 0.69
C PHE A 167 15.36 2.89 -0.40
N GLY A 168 14.21 3.54 -0.22
CA GLY A 168 13.71 4.59 -1.11
C GLY A 168 13.25 4.08 -2.48
N LYS A 169 12.88 2.80 -2.57
CA LYS A 169 12.33 2.16 -3.77
C LYS A 169 10.82 2.42 -3.90
N PRO A 170 10.25 2.29 -5.12
CA PRO A 170 8.82 2.54 -5.37
C PRO A 170 7.87 1.62 -4.58
N ALA A 171 6.60 1.99 -4.59
CA ALA A 171 5.51 1.17 -4.07
C ALA A 171 5.40 -0.16 -4.81
N LEU A 172 4.72 -1.12 -4.19
CA LEU A 172 4.28 -2.32 -4.90
C LEU A 172 3.39 -1.89 -6.06
N SER A 173 3.71 -2.42 -7.25
CA SER A 173 2.78 -2.35 -8.37
C SER A 173 1.48 -3.04 -7.98
N PRO A 174 0.30 -2.55 -8.42
CA PRO A 174 -0.91 -3.33 -8.34
C PRO A 174 -0.64 -4.72 -8.93
N PRO A 175 -1.23 -5.80 -8.38
CA PRO A 175 -1.18 -7.09 -9.06
C PRO A 175 -1.59 -6.84 -10.51
N LEU A 176 -0.75 -7.24 -11.47
CA LEU A 176 -1.10 -7.18 -12.88
C LEU A 176 -2.38 -8.01 -13.02
N THR A 177 -3.54 -7.35 -13.09
CA THR A 177 -4.74 -8.00 -13.58
C THR A 177 -4.39 -8.43 -14.99
N SER A 178 -4.29 -9.72 -15.22
CA SER A 178 -4.13 -10.31 -16.55
C SER A 178 -5.39 -10.06 -17.37
N SER A 179 -5.52 -8.83 -17.86
CA SER A 179 -6.46 -8.47 -18.91
C SER A 179 -5.95 -7.23 -19.63
N SER A 180 -4.75 -7.36 -20.19
CA SER A 180 -4.34 -6.58 -21.36
C SER A 180 -4.01 -7.58 -22.44
N THR A 181 -5.02 -8.02 -23.18
CA THR A 181 -4.80 -8.65 -24.48
C THR A 181 -4.18 -7.58 -25.36
N SER A 182 -2.85 -7.51 -25.39
CA SER A 182 -2.15 -6.83 -26.46
C SER A 182 -2.43 -7.61 -27.73
N HIS A 183 -3.28 -7.04 -28.59
CA HIS A 183 -3.28 -7.39 -30.00
C HIS A 183 -1.90 -7.03 -30.57
N SER A 184 -1.01 -8.02 -30.60
CA SER A 184 0.13 -8.06 -31.52
C SER A 184 0.16 -9.43 -32.18
N GLN A 185 -0.18 -9.42 -33.47
CA GLN A 185 0.14 -10.41 -34.50
C GLN A 185 0.73 -11.74 -34.01
N GLY A 186 -0.13 -12.73 -33.85
CA GLY A 186 0.30 -14.12 -33.61
C GLY A 186 -0.77 -15.19 -33.81
N ASP A 187 -2.02 -14.84 -34.16
CA ASP A 187 -3.15 -15.77 -33.96
C ASP A 187 -4.02 -15.99 -35.21
N LYS A 188 -3.42 -15.98 -36.41
CA LYS A 188 -4.12 -16.36 -37.65
C LYS A 188 -3.82 -17.78 -38.14
N SER A 189 -2.77 -18.42 -37.62
CA SER A 189 -2.38 -19.76 -38.09
C SER A 189 -3.14 -20.89 -37.40
N MET A 190 -3.47 -20.76 -36.11
CA MET A 190 -4.19 -21.81 -35.37
C MET A 190 -5.70 -21.80 -35.61
N GLN A 191 -6.33 -20.64 -35.80
CA GLN A 191 -7.77 -20.56 -36.09
C GLN A 191 -8.14 -21.08 -37.48
N THR A 192 -7.27 -20.87 -38.48
CA THR A 192 -7.46 -21.42 -39.84
C THR A 192 -7.36 -22.95 -39.81
N GLN A 193 -6.46 -23.50 -38.99
CA GLN A 193 -6.28 -24.94 -38.86
C GLN A 193 -7.44 -25.62 -38.09
N PHE A 194 -8.03 -24.93 -37.10
CA PHE A 194 -9.21 -25.41 -36.37
C PHE A 194 -10.51 -25.35 -37.19
N MET A 195 -10.64 -24.39 -38.12
CA MET A 195 -11.79 -24.34 -39.06
C MET A 195 -11.68 -25.42 -40.15
N GLU A 196 -10.48 -25.69 -40.69
CA GLU A 196 -10.25 -26.77 -41.66
C GLU A 196 -10.51 -28.18 -41.07
N LEU A 197 -10.15 -28.40 -39.81
CA LEU A 197 -10.42 -29.67 -39.12
C LEU A 197 -11.91 -29.89 -38.87
N LYS A 198 -12.67 -28.85 -38.50
CA LYS A 198 -14.13 -28.95 -38.31
C LYS A 198 -14.91 -29.12 -39.61
N LEU A 199 -14.44 -28.57 -40.73
CA LEU A 199 -15.11 -28.74 -42.04
C LEU A 199 -14.94 -30.15 -42.61
N LYS A 200 -13.87 -30.87 -42.24
CA LYS A 200 -13.69 -32.29 -42.61
C LYS A 200 -14.53 -33.24 -41.78
N GLU A 201 -14.79 -32.94 -40.51
CA GLU A 201 -15.66 -33.77 -39.65
C GLU A 201 -17.15 -33.62 -39.98
N ILE A 202 -17.59 -32.47 -40.50
CA ILE A 202 -19.01 -32.27 -40.87
C ILE A 202 -19.34 -32.88 -42.25
N SER A 203 -18.35 -33.11 -43.12
CA SER A 203 -18.57 -33.72 -44.45
C SER A 203 -18.67 -35.26 -44.43
N SER A 204 -18.37 -35.93 -43.31
CA SER A 204 -18.42 -37.41 -43.23
C SER A 204 -19.72 -37.98 -42.68
N ASP A 205 -20.66 -37.15 -42.20
CA ASP A 205 -21.91 -37.60 -41.58
C ASP A 205 -23.16 -37.47 -42.49
N GLU A 206 -23.02 -37.04 -43.75
CA GLU A 206 -24.13 -37.00 -44.74
C GLU A 206 -23.95 -38.01 -45.91
N ALA A 207 -23.32 -39.16 -45.67
CA ALA A 207 -23.16 -40.19 -46.71
C ALA A 207 -23.52 -41.63 -46.26
N ASP A 208 -24.40 -41.79 -45.27
CA ASP A 208 -25.07 -43.07 -45.00
C ASP A 208 -26.52 -42.82 -44.51
N GLY A 209 -27.43 -42.75 -45.47
CA GLY A 209 -28.88 -42.67 -45.31
C GLY A 209 -29.57 -43.07 -46.60
#